data_AF-A0A0M8ZRU2-F1
#
_entry.id   AF-A0A0M8ZRU2-F1
#
_cell.length_a   1.000
_cell.length_b   1.000
_cell.length_c   1.000
_cell.angle_alpha   90.00
_cell.angle_beta   90.00
_cell.angle_gamma   90.00
#
_symmetry.space_group_name_H-M   'P 1'
#
loop_
_entity.id
_entity.type
_entity.pdbx_description
1 polymer ?
#
loop_
_entity_poly.entity_id
_entity_poly.type
_entity_poly.pdbx_seq_one_letter_code
_entity_poly.pdbx_strand_id
1 'polypeptide(L)'
;MSKSKLHHQVDSGIVAVKSKFDADILRFSVNRNEAINYEDFRKLLAERHDIGPDLSFLIWYTDPTDGDLLPINNDNNLARALLAAKPLLRIFIQRKGDGIEEINGYGTMKPKNLISSILGGTPGKPKSLAISNPHDFRQVSAIIDVDILPETCRRVRLLKHGSDKPLGFYIKDGESFRLLPSSAGGGIEKVPGVFISRLVPGGLAESTGLLAVNDEVLEVNGIEVAGKTLDQVTDMMIANSSNLIITVKPANQRAALAAPRRGSFSRNSQISSGSHQSTQSAATGSDEDADEIADLTGVTLQDDATTSQHHHYHHHHQNHFNHDQGVLHL
;
A
#
# COMPACT_ATOMS: atom_id res chain seq x y z
N MET A 1 40.51 41.45 -11.19
CA MET A 1 40.44 40.70 -9.91
C MET A 1 38.99 40.32 -9.67
N SER A 2 38.61 39.07 -9.95
CA SER A 2 37.28 38.55 -9.63
C SER A 2 37.46 37.42 -8.62
N LYS A 3 36.96 37.62 -7.39
CA LYS A 3 36.99 36.61 -6.34
C LYS A 3 35.82 35.66 -6.56
N SER A 4 36.11 34.46 -7.07
CA SER A 4 35.15 33.35 -7.09
C SER A 4 34.89 32.89 -5.64
N LYS A 5 33.65 33.03 -5.20
CA LYS A 5 33.18 32.52 -3.90
C LYS A 5 32.92 31.02 -4.08
N LEU A 6 33.92 30.20 -3.76
CA LEU A 6 33.74 28.76 -3.58
C LEU A 6 32.81 28.53 -2.38
N HIS A 7 31.54 28.21 -2.62
CA HIS A 7 30.72 27.55 -1.61
C HIS A 7 31.21 26.10 -1.49
N HIS A 8 32.19 25.87 -0.62
CA HIS A 8 32.38 24.56 -0.01
C HIS A 8 31.20 24.32 0.93
N GLN A 9 30.17 23.64 0.45
CA GLN A 9 29.13 23.10 1.32
C GLN A 9 29.74 21.88 2.02
N VAL A 10 30.38 22.12 3.17
CA VAL A 10 30.85 21.04 4.04
C VAL A 10 29.61 20.31 4.55
N ASP A 11 29.31 19.14 3.99
CA ASP A 11 28.32 18.24 4.57
C ASP A 11 28.88 17.76 5.92
N SER A 12 28.50 18.46 6.99
CA SER A 12 29.16 18.35 8.28
C SER A 12 29.02 16.97 8.94
N GLY A 13 28.32 16.01 8.32
CA GLY A 13 27.98 14.72 8.92
C GLY A 13 27.08 14.84 10.15
N ILE A 14 26.86 16.05 10.67
CA ILE A 14 26.15 16.32 11.90
C ILE A 14 24.70 16.68 11.56
N VAL A 15 23.77 16.04 12.26
CA VAL A 15 22.33 16.32 12.25
C VAL A 15 21.99 16.99 13.57
N ALA A 16 21.42 18.19 13.52
CA ALA A 16 20.83 18.79 14.70
C ALA A 16 19.50 18.07 14.99
N VAL A 17 19.27 17.68 16.24
CA VAL A 17 18.05 17.03 16.71
C VAL A 17 17.34 17.97 17.67
N LYS A 18 16.05 18.23 17.42
CA LYS A 18 15.14 18.84 18.40
C LYS A 18 14.12 17.79 18.79
N SER A 19 14.22 17.28 20.01
CA SER A 19 13.34 16.25 20.53
C SER A 19 12.38 16.84 21.56
N LYS A 20 11.09 16.58 21.40
CA LYS A 20 10.03 17.01 22.32
C LYS A 20 9.39 15.81 23.00
N PHE A 21 9.26 15.85 24.32
CA PHE A 21 8.52 14.90 25.14
C PHE A 21 7.66 15.69 26.12
N ASP A 22 6.34 15.50 26.11
CA ASP A 22 5.40 16.32 26.89
C ASP A 22 5.62 17.85 26.69
N ALA A 23 6.04 18.56 27.74
CA ALA A 23 6.41 19.97 27.70
C ALA A 23 7.93 20.19 27.48
N ASP A 24 8.73 19.14 27.63
CA ASP A 24 10.18 19.20 27.59
C ASP A 24 10.68 19.18 26.15
N ILE A 25 11.62 20.09 25.85
CA ILE A 25 12.23 20.23 24.53
C ILE A 25 13.74 20.27 24.70
N LEU A 26 14.40 19.26 24.14
CA LEU A 26 15.84 19.13 24.17
C LEU A 26 16.41 19.29 22.77
N ARG A 27 17.64 19.82 22.70
CA ARG A 27 18.40 19.93 21.47
C ARG A 27 19.77 19.30 21.66
N PHE A 28 20.15 18.47 20.71
CA PHE A 28 21.47 17.84 20.68
C PHE A 28 21.85 17.53 19.23
N SER A 29 23.04 16.99 19.03
CA SER A 29 23.55 16.67 17.70
C SER A 29 23.88 15.19 17.62
N VAL A 30 23.64 14.59 16.46
CA VAL A 30 23.98 13.19 16.15
C VAL A 30 24.81 13.18 14.87
N ASN A 31 25.81 12.31 14.81
CA ASN A 31 26.58 12.09 13.59
C ASN A 31 25.83 11.08 12.71
N ARG A 32 25.38 11.50 11.52
CA ARG A 32 24.70 10.62 10.56
C ARG A 32 25.64 9.59 9.90
N ASN A 33 26.96 9.81 9.99
CA ASN A 33 27.97 8.89 9.48
C ASN A 33 28.35 7.81 10.50
N GLU A 34 27.96 7.99 11.76
CA GLU A 34 28.11 6.97 12.79
C GLU A 34 26.90 6.05 12.74
N ALA A 35 27.14 4.75 12.56
CA ALA A 35 26.07 3.76 12.50
C ALA A 35 25.43 3.63 13.89
N ILE A 36 24.28 4.26 14.07
CA ILE A 36 23.44 4.10 15.26
C ILE A 36 22.21 3.27 14.90
N ASN A 37 22.01 2.16 15.62
CA ASN A 37 20.79 1.36 15.48
C ASN A 37 19.63 2.01 16.26
N TYR A 38 18.43 1.56 15.95
CA TYR A 38 17.19 2.07 16.54
C TYR A 38 17.16 1.96 18.06
N GLU A 39 17.58 0.82 18.62
CA GLU A 39 17.51 0.59 20.06
C GLU A 39 18.47 1.51 20.82
N ASP A 40 19.66 1.76 20.31
CA ASP A 40 20.63 2.65 20.94
C ASP A 40 20.21 4.12 20.80
N PHE A 41 19.60 4.49 19.67
CA PHE A 41 18.99 5.81 19.53
C PHE A 41 17.81 6.02 20.47
N ARG A 42 16.99 4.98 20.67
CA ARG A 42 15.88 4.98 21.61
C ARG A 42 16.37 5.13 23.05
N LYS A 43 17.42 4.41 23.45
CA LYS A 43 18.06 4.57 24.77
C LYS A 43 18.61 5.98 24.97
N LEU A 44 19.30 6.54 23.96
CA LEU A 44 19.80 7.91 24.00
C LEU A 44 18.67 8.91 24.26
N LEU A 45 17.53 8.77 23.59
CA LEU A 45 16.37 9.64 23.83
C LEU A 45 15.79 9.47 25.23
N ALA A 46 15.74 8.23 25.74
CA ALA A 46 15.28 7.95 27.10
C ALA A 46 16.18 8.62 28.15
N GLU A 47 17.50 8.49 28.00
CA GLU A 47 18.49 9.10 28.90
C GLU A 47 18.42 10.63 28.86
N ARG A 48 18.25 11.23 27.68
CA ARG A 48 18.21 12.70 27.55
C ARG A 48 16.97 13.32 28.19
N HIS A 49 15.82 12.67 28.07
CA HIS A 49 14.54 13.15 28.61
C HIS A 49 14.23 12.59 30.00
N ASP A 50 15.20 11.96 30.68
CA ASP A 50 15.03 11.31 31.99
C ASP A 50 13.81 10.36 32.03
N ILE A 51 13.58 9.64 30.93
CA ILE A 51 12.49 8.69 30.79
C ILE A 51 12.88 7.39 31.51
N GLY A 52 12.15 7.06 32.58
CA GLY A 52 12.40 5.86 33.38
C GLY A 52 12.34 4.56 32.56
N PRO A 53 13.07 3.51 32.98
CA PRO A 53 13.21 2.25 32.24
C PRO A 53 11.88 1.50 32.06
N ASP A 54 10.92 1.72 32.96
CA ASP A 54 9.59 1.09 32.91
C ASP A 54 8.63 1.79 31.94
N LEU A 55 9.01 2.96 31.41
CA LEU A 55 8.14 3.76 30.57
C LEU A 55 8.32 3.40 29.09
N SER A 56 7.26 2.87 28.49
CA SER A 56 7.20 2.63 27.06
C SER A 56 6.78 3.91 26.33
N PHE A 57 7.49 4.25 25.27
CA PHE A 57 7.24 5.45 24.47
C PHE A 57 7.45 5.16 22.98
N LEU A 58 6.79 5.96 22.15
CA LEU A 58 6.89 5.96 20.70
C LEU A 58 7.74 7.14 20.25
N ILE A 59 8.44 6.98 19.14
CA ILE A 59 9.28 8.01 18.54
C ILE A 59 8.73 8.31 17.14
N TRP A 60 8.49 9.58 16.87
CA TRP A 60 8.04 10.07 15.58
C TRP A 60 8.96 11.18 15.08
N TYR A 61 9.06 11.37 13.78
CA TYR A 61 9.73 12.51 13.18
C TYR A 61 8.86 13.23 12.16
N THR A 62 9.09 14.53 11.97
CA THR A 62 8.47 15.28 10.87
C THR A 62 9.35 15.19 9.64
N ASP A 63 8.82 14.63 8.55
CA ASP A 63 9.50 14.65 7.26
C ASP A 63 9.60 16.10 6.74
N PRO A 64 10.80 16.59 6.42
CA PRO A 64 10.97 17.97 5.98
C PRO A 64 10.50 18.24 4.54
N THR A 65 10.26 17.19 3.75
CA THR A 65 9.78 17.31 2.36
C THR A 65 8.28 17.62 2.36
N ASP A 66 7.51 16.76 3.03
CA ASP A 66 6.05 16.78 2.93
C ASP A 66 5.36 17.27 4.22
N GLY A 67 6.09 17.34 5.34
CA GLY A 67 5.55 17.75 6.65
C GLY A 67 4.88 16.63 7.44
N ASP A 68 4.90 15.40 6.94
CA ASP A 68 4.25 14.24 7.54
C ASP A 68 4.91 13.80 8.84
N LEU A 69 4.09 13.33 9.79
CA LEU A 69 4.57 12.73 11.04
C LEU A 69 4.74 11.21 10.84
N LEU A 70 5.98 10.75 10.79
CA LEU A 70 6.34 9.37 10.47
C LEU A 70 7.01 8.67 11.66
N PRO A 71 6.73 7.38 11.90
CA PRO A 71 7.25 6.67 13.06
C PRO A 71 8.70 6.22 12.85
N ILE A 72 9.53 6.43 13.88
CA ILE A 72 10.84 5.81 14.01
C ILE A 72 10.67 4.59 14.92
N ASN A 73 10.58 3.39 14.33
CA ASN A 73 10.36 2.14 15.05
C ASN A 73 11.26 0.97 14.59
N ASN A 74 12.23 1.25 13.71
CA ASN A 74 13.23 0.31 13.22
C ASN A 74 14.44 1.08 12.65
N ASP A 75 15.53 0.36 12.34
CA ASP A 75 16.79 0.93 11.84
C ASP A 75 16.62 1.67 10.51
N ASN A 76 15.78 1.14 9.60
CA ASN A 76 15.56 1.75 8.29
C ASN A 76 14.85 3.11 8.42
N ASN A 77 13.85 3.22 9.31
CA ASN A 77 13.13 4.46 9.53
C ASN A 77 14.02 5.50 10.22
N LEU A 78 14.89 5.07 11.14
CA LEU A 78 15.90 5.93 11.73
C LEU A 78 16.88 6.46 10.67
N ALA A 79 17.42 5.57 9.84
CA ALA A 79 18.31 5.96 8.75
C ALA A 79 17.64 6.95 7.79
N ARG A 80 16.37 6.70 7.42
CA ARG A 80 15.58 7.63 6.59
C ARG A 80 15.37 8.98 7.26
N ALA A 81 15.02 9.00 8.55
CA ALA A 81 14.85 10.23 9.31
C ALA A 81 16.16 11.07 9.36
N LEU A 82 17.29 10.43 9.61
CA LEU A 82 18.62 11.08 9.65
C LEU A 82 19.04 11.61 8.27
N LEU A 83 18.75 10.86 7.19
CA LEU A 83 19.05 11.28 5.82
C LEU A 83 18.15 12.44 5.36
N ALA A 84 16.85 12.39 5.69
CA ALA A 84 15.89 13.43 5.33
C ALA A 84 16.19 14.75 6.05
N ALA A 85 16.74 14.70 7.27
CA ALA A 85 17.02 15.87 8.09
C ALA A 85 18.01 16.85 7.43
N LYS A 86 17.50 18.04 7.08
CA LYS A 86 18.27 19.16 6.49
C LYS A 86 17.88 20.51 7.11
N PRO A 87 18.64 21.07 8.07
CA PRO A 87 19.67 20.46 8.92
C PRO A 87 19.11 19.86 10.22
N LEU A 88 17.79 19.96 10.43
CA LEU A 88 17.13 19.69 11.70
C LEU A 88 16.21 18.48 11.61
N LEU A 89 16.48 17.47 12.42
CA LEU A 89 15.55 16.38 12.71
C LEU A 89 14.62 16.80 13.86
N ARG A 90 13.32 16.89 13.59
CA ARG A 90 12.29 17.19 14.60
C ARG A 90 11.69 15.88 15.09
N ILE A 91 11.86 15.58 16.38
CA ILE A 91 11.41 14.35 17.02
C ILE A 91 10.29 14.67 18.02
N PHE A 92 9.27 13.82 18.01
CA PHE A 92 8.19 13.81 18.98
C PHE A 92 8.18 12.47 19.68
N ILE A 93 8.32 12.50 21.00
CA ILE A 93 8.23 11.35 21.88
C ILE A 93 6.84 11.36 22.50
N GLN A 94 6.15 10.23 22.44
CA GLN A 94 4.82 10.07 22.99
C GLN A 94 4.82 8.90 23.97
N ARG A 95 4.27 9.11 25.16
CA ARG A 95 4.04 8.02 26.13
C ARG A 95 3.04 7.03 25.52
N LYS A 96 3.34 5.74 25.64
CA LYS A 96 2.43 4.68 25.21
C LYS A 96 1.21 4.68 26.13
N GLY A 97 0.03 5.01 25.61
CA GLY A 97 -1.23 5.14 26.36
C GLY A 97 -1.84 6.55 26.41
N ASP A 98 -1.10 7.60 26.01
CA ASP A 98 -1.55 9.02 26.12
C ASP A 98 -2.06 9.62 24.81
N GLY A 99 -2.15 8.83 23.73
CA GLY A 99 -2.75 9.29 22.47
C GLY A 99 -4.27 9.45 22.55
N ILE A 100 -4.80 10.54 21.98
CA ILE A 100 -6.25 10.71 21.76
C ILE A 100 -6.85 9.57 20.91
N GLU A 101 -6.04 8.94 20.07
CA GLU A 101 -6.40 7.73 19.31
C GLU A 101 -6.44 6.46 20.18
N GLU A 102 -5.62 6.38 21.23
CA GLU A 102 -5.61 5.24 22.18
C GLU A 102 -6.84 5.30 23.12
N ILE A 103 -7.32 6.51 23.47
CA ILE A 103 -8.55 6.72 24.26
C ILE A 103 -9.81 6.20 23.54
N ASN A 104 -9.81 6.18 22.20
CA ASN A 104 -10.97 5.82 21.39
C ASN A 104 -10.86 4.46 20.69
N GLY A 105 -9.82 3.64 20.90
CA GLY A 105 -9.84 2.29 20.32
C GLY A 105 -8.60 1.41 20.39
N TYR A 106 -7.49 1.82 21.02
CA TYR A 106 -6.24 1.07 20.96
C TYR A 106 -5.58 0.98 22.34
N GLY A 107 -6.06 0.08 23.22
CA GLY A 107 -5.33 -0.28 24.46
C GLY A 107 -6.16 -0.47 25.73
N THR A 108 -6.12 -1.67 26.30
CA THR A 108 -6.35 -1.98 27.73
C THR A 108 -5.19 -1.41 28.58
N MET A 109 -5.21 -1.15 29.89
CA MET A 109 -6.15 -1.22 31.02
C MET A 109 -5.83 0.03 31.88
N LYS A 110 -6.83 0.74 32.40
CA LYS A 110 -6.59 1.66 33.53
C LYS A 110 -6.40 0.83 34.82
N PRO A 111 -5.49 1.19 35.75
CA PRO A 111 -5.50 0.59 37.08
C PRO A 111 -6.82 0.91 37.78
N LYS A 112 -7.47 -0.12 38.35
CA LYS A 112 -8.78 -0.01 38.98
C LYS A 112 -8.70 0.79 40.29
N ASN A 113 -9.53 1.83 40.41
CA ASN A 113 -9.90 2.38 41.72
C ASN A 113 -10.80 1.37 42.44
N LEU A 114 -10.33 0.82 43.56
CA LEU A 114 -10.96 -0.27 44.32
C LEU A 114 -12.22 0.14 45.13
N ILE A 115 -12.74 1.36 44.97
CA ILE A 115 -13.81 1.89 45.85
C ILE A 115 -15.20 1.82 45.17
N SER A 116 -15.32 1.47 43.89
CA SER A 116 -16.62 1.53 43.18
C SER A 116 -17.41 0.21 43.12
N SER A 117 -17.07 -0.83 43.89
CA SER A 117 -17.71 -2.15 43.77
C SER A 117 -18.77 -2.49 44.83
N ILE A 118 -19.16 -1.54 45.70
CA ILE A 118 -20.12 -1.83 46.79
C ILE A 118 -21.57 -1.38 46.48
N LEU A 119 -21.82 -0.65 45.39
CA LEU A 119 -23.19 -0.22 45.05
C LEU A 119 -23.54 -0.49 43.57
N GLY A 120 -24.33 -1.55 43.34
CA GLY A 120 -25.25 -1.65 42.20
C GLY A 120 -24.67 -2.05 40.83
N GLY A 121 -24.67 -3.36 40.55
CA GLY A 121 -25.48 -3.92 39.44
C GLY A 121 -25.28 -3.49 37.98
N THR A 122 -24.15 -2.92 37.53
CA THR A 122 -23.92 -2.74 36.08
C THR A 122 -23.16 -3.92 35.46
N PRO A 123 -23.64 -4.53 34.34
CA PRO A 123 -22.88 -5.53 33.60
C PRO A 123 -21.51 -4.96 33.22
N GLY A 124 -20.44 -5.70 33.54
CA GLY A 124 -19.07 -5.26 33.25
C GLY A 124 -18.93 -4.90 31.77
N LYS A 125 -18.53 -3.65 31.48
CA LYS A 125 -18.26 -3.20 30.11
C LYS A 125 -17.30 -4.20 29.43
N PRO A 126 -17.57 -4.62 28.19
CA PRO A 126 -16.66 -5.53 27.48
C PRO A 126 -15.27 -4.90 27.43
N LYS A 127 -14.24 -5.71 27.71
CA LYS A 127 -12.85 -5.27 27.64
C LYS A 127 -12.62 -4.69 26.24
N SER A 128 -12.34 -3.39 26.16
CA SER A 128 -11.97 -2.74 24.91
C SER A 128 -10.81 -3.51 24.28
N LEU A 129 -10.93 -3.89 23.01
CA LEU A 129 -9.86 -4.58 22.31
C LEU A 129 -8.61 -3.69 22.33
N ALA A 130 -7.52 -4.21 22.89
CA ALA A 130 -6.23 -3.54 22.88
C ALA A 130 -5.56 -3.80 21.54
N ILE A 131 -5.78 -2.94 20.56
CA ILE A 131 -5.00 -3.00 19.32
C ILE A 131 -3.75 -2.14 19.50
N SER A 132 -2.61 -2.67 19.07
CA SER A 132 -1.28 -2.07 19.29
C SER A 132 -1.01 -0.95 18.30
N ASN A 133 -0.03 -0.10 18.63
CA ASN A 133 0.49 0.85 17.65
C ASN A 133 1.04 0.11 16.42
N PRO A 134 1.00 0.70 15.22
CA PRO A 134 1.54 0.02 14.06
C PRO A 134 3.08 -0.11 14.16
N HIS A 135 3.57 -1.32 13.93
CA HIS A 135 4.99 -1.68 13.99
C HIS A 135 5.48 -2.00 12.57
N ASP A 136 6.80 -1.92 12.36
CA ASP A 136 7.44 -2.32 11.11
C ASP A 136 6.93 -1.54 9.87
N PHE A 137 6.91 -0.21 9.98
CA PHE A 137 6.55 0.63 8.83
C PHE A 137 7.63 0.54 7.78
N ARG A 138 7.25 0.11 6.58
CA ARG A 138 8.15 -0.03 5.43
C ARG A 138 7.49 0.54 4.20
N GLN A 139 8.24 1.35 3.46
CA GLN A 139 7.81 1.80 2.15
C GLN A 139 7.78 0.61 1.19
N VAL A 140 6.62 0.30 0.62
CA VAL A 140 6.46 -0.81 -0.35
C VAL A 140 6.51 -0.32 -1.80
N SER A 141 6.09 0.92 -2.05
CA SER A 141 6.10 1.51 -3.39
C SER A 141 6.14 3.03 -3.39
N ALA A 142 6.45 3.62 -4.54
CA ALA A 142 6.28 5.05 -4.82
C ALA A 142 6.09 5.30 -6.32
N ILE A 143 5.37 6.37 -6.67
CA ILE A 143 5.47 6.98 -7.99
C ILE A 143 6.60 8.00 -7.93
N ILE A 144 7.50 7.99 -8.92
CA ILE A 144 8.64 8.90 -9.00
C ILE A 144 8.67 9.62 -10.35
N ASP A 145 9.42 10.71 -10.42
CA ASP A 145 9.73 11.44 -11.67
C ASP A 145 8.50 11.94 -12.45
N VAL A 146 7.40 12.21 -11.74
CA VAL A 146 6.12 12.68 -12.32
C VAL A 146 6.31 13.95 -13.16
N ASP A 147 7.18 14.86 -12.73
CA ASP A 147 7.37 16.17 -13.37
C ASP A 147 8.32 16.14 -14.59
N ILE A 148 9.07 15.05 -14.76
CA ILE A 148 10.07 14.93 -15.86
C ILE A 148 9.68 13.87 -16.89
N LEU A 149 8.71 13.02 -16.57
CA LEU A 149 8.17 12.03 -17.49
C LEU A 149 7.02 12.61 -18.32
N PRO A 150 6.81 12.10 -19.54
CA PRO A 150 5.58 12.38 -20.26
C PRO A 150 4.35 11.99 -19.43
N GLU A 151 3.28 12.79 -19.48
CA GLU A 151 2.03 12.52 -18.73
C GLU A 151 1.40 11.14 -19.04
N THR A 152 1.74 10.57 -20.20
CA THR A 152 1.29 9.24 -20.61
C THR A 152 2.06 8.10 -19.96
N CYS A 153 3.09 8.40 -19.18
CA CYS A 153 3.99 7.44 -18.56
C CYS A 153 3.93 7.54 -17.04
N ARG A 154 4.25 6.43 -16.37
CA ARG A 154 4.36 6.35 -14.93
C ARG A 154 5.62 5.57 -14.57
N ARG A 155 6.47 6.15 -13.73
CA ARG A 155 7.59 5.43 -13.14
C ARG A 155 7.27 5.02 -11.72
N VAL A 156 7.31 3.73 -11.49
CA VAL A 156 6.94 3.08 -10.22
C VAL A 156 8.19 2.47 -9.61
N ARG A 157 8.43 2.77 -8.35
CA ARG A 157 9.41 2.07 -7.52
C ARG A 157 8.69 1.02 -6.69
N LEU A 158 9.14 -0.23 -6.73
CA LEU A 158 8.68 -1.33 -5.88
C LEU A 158 9.82 -1.79 -4.97
N LEU A 159 9.54 -1.92 -3.67
CA LEU A 159 10.49 -2.35 -2.66
C LEU A 159 10.03 -3.66 -2.05
N LYS A 160 10.77 -4.73 -2.34
CA LYS A 160 10.52 -6.06 -1.79
C LYS A 160 11.23 -6.20 -0.45
N HIS A 161 10.46 -6.35 0.63
CA HIS A 161 11.00 -6.48 1.98
C HIS A 161 11.11 -7.94 2.40
N GLY A 162 12.33 -8.39 2.69
CA GLY A 162 12.67 -9.52 3.57
C GLY A 162 11.97 -10.86 3.32
N SER A 163 11.28 -11.02 2.20
CA SER A 163 10.52 -12.21 1.84
C SER A 163 11.05 -12.72 0.52
N ASP A 164 11.11 -14.03 0.34
CA ASP A 164 11.45 -14.63 -0.96
C ASP A 164 10.29 -14.52 -1.97
N LYS A 165 9.20 -13.85 -1.58
CA LYS A 165 8.01 -13.72 -2.40
C LYS A 165 8.32 -12.98 -3.71
N PRO A 166 7.72 -13.42 -4.83
CA PRO A 166 7.82 -12.74 -6.11
C PRO A 166 7.32 -11.29 -6.05
N LEU A 167 7.67 -10.48 -7.06
CA LEU A 167 7.09 -9.15 -7.22
C LEU A 167 5.58 -9.21 -7.52
N GLY A 168 5.11 -10.36 -8.04
CA GLY A 168 3.69 -10.66 -8.14
C GLY A 168 3.05 -10.13 -9.41
N PHE A 169 3.79 -10.09 -10.51
CA PHE A 169 3.25 -9.79 -11.83
C PHE A 169 4.02 -10.56 -12.91
N TYR A 170 3.40 -10.71 -14.08
CA TYR A 170 3.97 -11.41 -15.22
C TYR A 170 4.03 -10.47 -16.40
N ILE A 171 5.01 -10.70 -17.27
CA ILE A 171 5.15 -9.97 -18.53
C ILE A 171 4.95 -10.91 -19.73
N LYS A 172 4.63 -10.33 -20.88
CA LYS A 172 4.51 -11.03 -22.18
C LYS A 172 4.99 -10.11 -23.29
N ASP A 173 5.37 -10.71 -24.41
CA ASP A 173 5.53 -9.98 -25.66
C ASP A 173 4.16 -9.55 -26.20
N GLY A 174 4.17 -8.43 -26.93
CA GLY A 174 3.02 -7.90 -27.64
C GLY A 174 3.42 -6.89 -28.71
N GLU A 175 2.42 -6.32 -29.36
CA GLU A 175 2.61 -5.26 -30.36
C GLU A 175 2.32 -3.89 -29.72
N SER A 176 3.27 -2.98 -29.81
CA SER A 176 3.09 -1.57 -29.48
C SER A 176 2.99 -0.74 -30.75
N PHE A 177 2.14 0.29 -30.72
CA PHE A 177 1.95 1.21 -31.83
C PHE A 177 2.67 2.51 -31.51
N ARG A 178 3.67 2.86 -32.35
CA ARG A 178 4.44 4.10 -32.23
C ARG A 178 4.17 5.01 -33.40
N LEU A 179 4.11 6.31 -33.12
CA LEU A 179 4.01 7.33 -34.15
C LEU A 179 5.39 7.60 -34.73
N LEU A 180 5.53 7.46 -36.04
CA LEU A 180 6.75 7.86 -36.73
C LEU A 180 6.78 9.38 -36.86
N PRO A 181 7.96 10.00 -36.66
CA PRO A 181 8.13 11.40 -36.98
C PRO A 181 7.87 11.64 -38.47
N SER A 182 7.40 12.83 -38.82
CA SER A 182 7.09 13.20 -40.21
C SER A 182 8.29 13.04 -41.17
N SER A 183 9.51 13.08 -40.63
CA SER A 183 10.76 12.84 -41.37
C SER A 183 10.95 11.39 -41.83
N ALA A 184 10.28 10.42 -41.19
CA ALA A 184 10.36 8.99 -41.52
C ALA A 184 9.16 8.50 -42.36
N GLY A 185 8.45 9.41 -43.03
CA GLY A 185 7.28 9.10 -43.86
C GLY A 185 5.94 9.34 -43.17
N GLY A 186 5.94 9.59 -41.85
CA GLY A 186 4.74 9.76 -41.04
C GLY A 186 3.89 8.48 -40.94
N GLY A 187 3.13 8.34 -39.85
CA GLY A 187 2.21 7.20 -39.67
C GLY A 187 2.42 6.45 -38.36
N ILE A 188 1.77 5.29 -38.26
CA ILE A 188 1.84 4.41 -37.09
C ILE A 188 2.60 3.16 -37.48
N GLU A 189 3.68 2.85 -36.76
CA GLU A 189 4.42 1.59 -36.91
C GLU A 189 4.08 0.64 -35.75
N LYS A 190 3.99 -0.64 -36.10
CA LYS A 190 3.92 -1.73 -35.14
C LYS A 190 5.34 -2.14 -34.76
N VAL A 191 5.67 -2.01 -33.49
CA VAL A 191 6.95 -2.46 -32.93
C VAL A 191 6.74 -3.50 -31.85
N PRO A 192 7.66 -4.45 -31.65
CA PRO A 192 7.64 -5.34 -30.50
C PRO A 192 7.67 -4.54 -29.19
N GLY A 193 6.85 -4.95 -28.22
CA GLY A 193 6.78 -4.36 -26.89
C GLY A 193 6.56 -5.41 -25.82
N VAL A 194 6.88 -5.06 -24.57
CA VAL A 194 6.69 -5.91 -23.41
C VAL A 194 5.54 -5.37 -22.58
N PHE A 195 4.62 -6.23 -22.17
CA PHE A 195 3.39 -5.84 -21.48
C PHE A 195 3.18 -6.66 -20.22
N ILE A 196 2.57 -6.05 -19.20
CA ILE A 196 2.11 -6.81 -18.04
C ILE A 196 0.94 -7.72 -18.48
N SER A 197 1.13 -9.03 -18.35
CA SER A 197 0.15 -10.04 -18.76
C SER A 197 -0.81 -10.41 -17.63
N ARG A 198 -0.33 -10.40 -16.39
CA ARG A 198 -1.08 -10.85 -15.21
C ARG A 198 -0.55 -10.21 -13.94
N LEU A 199 -1.43 -9.96 -12.98
CA LEU A 199 -1.08 -9.65 -11.59
C LEU A 199 -1.41 -10.85 -10.70
N VAL A 200 -0.56 -11.11 -9.71
CA VAL A 200 -0.80 -12.14 -8.70
C VAL A 200 -1.76 -11.57 -7.65
N PRO A 201 -2.89 -12.24 -7.36
CA PRO A 201 -3.80 -11.84 -6.30
C PRO A 201 -3.09 -11.75 -4.94
N GLY A 202 -3.21 -10.60 -4.25
CA GLY A 202 -2.51 -10.29 -3.00
C GLY A 202 -0.99 -10.15 -3.14
N GLY A 203 -0.46 -10.15 -4.36
CA GLY A 203 0.96 -9.92 -4.65
C GLY A 203 1.36 -8.47 -4.42
N LEU A 204 2.67 -8.19 -4.39
CA LEU A 204 3.19 -6.84 -4.16
C LEU A 204 2.68 -5.86 -5.24
N ALA A 205 2.83 -6.20 -6.52
CA ALA A 205 2.38 -5.34 -7.61
C ALA A 205 0.87 -5.02 -7.55
N GLU A 206 0.02 -6.04 -7.35
CA GLU A 206 -1.43 -5.84 -7.24
C GLU A 206 -1.78 -4.97 -6.03
N SER A 207 -1.19 -5.25 -4.86
CA SER A 207 -1.48 -4.54 -3.61
C SER A 207 -1.15 -3.05 -3.67
N THR A 208 -0.18 -2.66 -4.52
CA THR A 208 0.16 -1.24 -4.71
C THR A 208 -0.86 -0.49 -5.56
N GLY A 209 -1.58 -1.18 -6.44
CA GLY A 209 -2.50 -0.56 -7.40
C GLY A 209 -1.83 0.36 -8.43
N LEU A 210 -0.48 0.38 -8.48
CA LEU A 210 0.28 1.28 -9.36
C LEU A 210 0.56 0.67 -10.74
N LEU A 211 0.43 -0.65 -10.88
CA LEU A 211 0.59 -1.42 -12.10
C LEU A 211 -0.71 -2.12 -12.46
N ALA A 212 -1.00 -2.25 -13.74
CA ALA A 212 -2.18 -2.92 -14.27
C ALA A 212 -1.83 -3.88 -15.41
N VAL A 213 -2.72 -4.85 -15.64
CA VAL A 213 -2.64 -5.70 -16.82
C VAL A 213 -2.79 -4.84 -18.08
N ASN A 214 -1.97 -5.18 -19.09
CA ASN A 214 -1.78 -4.46 -20.36
C ASN A 214 -0.99 -3.16 -20.28
N ASP A 215 -0.44 -2.77 -19.12
CA ASP A 215 0.55 -1.71 -19.08
C ASP A 215 1.77 -2.09 -19.92
N GLU A 216 2.21 -1.19 -20.79
CA GLU A 216 3.40 -1.39 -21.62
C GLU A 216 4.64 -1.00 -20.82
N VAL A 217 5.58 -1.92 -20.67
CA VAL A 217 6.86 -1.69 -20.01
C VAL A 217 7.80 -0.99 -20.98
N LEU A 218 8.38 0.14 -20.56
CA LEU A 218 9.29 0.95 -21.36
C LEU A 218 10.74 0.85 -20.86
N GLU A 219 10.91 0.76 -19.54
CA GLU A 219 12.23 0.83 -18.90
C GLU A 219 12.24 0.03 -17.59
N VAL A 220 13.39 -0.57 -17.28
CA VAL A 220 13.68 -1.20 -15.99
C VAL A 220 15.01 -0.66 -15.45
N ASN A 221 14.97 -0.02 -14.28
CA ASN A 221 16.12 0.54 -13.56
C ASN A 221 17.05 1.41 -14.44
N GLY A 222 16.49 2.29 -15.27
CA GLY A 222 17.29 3.16 -16.15
C GLY A 222 17.56 2.58 -17.54
N ILE A 223 17.18 1.33 -17.80
CA ILE A 223 17.50 0.62 -19.05
C ILE A 223 16.22 0.42 -19.86
N GLU A 224 16.19 0.98 -21.07
CA GLU A 224 15.09 0.78 -22.02
C GLU A 224 14.93 -0.70 -22.40
N VAL A 225 13.69 -1.16 -22.52
CA VAL A 225 13.38 -2.55 -22.90
C VAL A 225 13.26 -2.74 -24.41
N ALA A 226 13.21 -1.65 -25.18
CA ALA A 226 13.11 -1.72 -26.64
C ALA A 226 14.28 -2.50 -27.25
N GLY A 227 13.98 -3.47 -28.11
CA GLY A 227 14.99 -4.32 -28.76
C GLY A 227 15.59 -5.41 -27.87
N LYS A 228 15.13 -5.58 -26.64
CA LYS A 228 15.50 -6.71 -25.77
C LYS A 228 14.51 -7.86 -25.92
N THR A 229 14.98 -9.09 -25.69
CA THR A 229 14.10 -10.26 -25.61
C THR A 229 13.33 -10.27 -24.29
N LEU A 230 12.18 -10.95 -24.27
CA LEU A 230 11.38 -11.11 -23.06
C LEU A 230 12.20 -11.69 -21.90
N ASP A 231 13.04 -12.68 -22.17
CA ASP A 231 13.92 -13.31 -21.18
C ASP A 231 14.93 -12.30 -20.61
N GLN A 232 15.54 -11.46 -21.45
CA GLN A 232 16.47 -10.42 -20.98
C GLN A 232 15.77 -9.41 -20.07
N VAL A 233 14.54 -9.01 -20.41
CA VAL A 233 13.74 -8.09 -19.58
C VAL A 233 13.36 -8.75 -18.25
N THR A 234 13.01 -10.03 -18.30
CA THR A 234 12.73 -10.87 -17.12
C THR A 234 13.96 -10.90 -16.20
N ASP A 235 15.13 -11.23 -16.73
CA ASP A 235 16.39 -11.26 -15.99
C ASP A 235 16.74 -9.91 -15.36
N MET A 236 16.51 -8.82 -16.10
CA MET A 236 16.70 -7.46 -15.60
C MET A 236 15.79 -7.16 -14.40
N MET A 237 14.52 -7.58 -14.44
CA MET A 237 13.59 -7.41 -13.32
C MET A 237 13.98 -8.28 -12.12
N ILE A 238 14.40 -9.52 -12.33
CA ILE A 238 14.85 -10.43 -11.26
C ILE A 238 16.07 -9.86 -10.56
N ALA A 239 17.07 -9.44 -11.32
CA ALA A 239 18.32 -8.87 -10.81
C ALA A 239 18.09 -7.62 -9.94
N ASN A 240 17.00 -6.89 -10.20
CA ASN A 240 16.63 -5.67 -9.48
C ASN A 240 15.41 -5.87 -8.55
N SER A 241 14.99 -7.10 -8.28
CA SER A 241 13.71 -7.40 -7.61
C SER A 241 13.59 -6.85 -6.18
N SER A 242 14.71 -6.62 -5.48
CA SER A 242 14.71 -5.97 -4.15
C SER A 242 14.31 -4.49 -4.20
N ASN A 243 14.63 -3.81 -5.31
CA ASN A 243 14.40 -2.38 -5.52
C ASN A 243 14.21 -2.11 -7.02
N LEU A 244 13.03 -2.50 -7.53
CA LEU A 244 12.69 -2.38 -8.93
C LEU A 244 12.18 -0.96 -9.21
N ILE A 245 12.72 -0.31 -10.23
CA ILE A 245 12.18 0.93 -10.79
C ILE A 245 11.72 0.60 -12.20
N ILE A 246 10.41 0.65 -12.43
CA ILE A 246 9.80 0.31 -13.71
C ILE A 246 9.07 1.52 -14.28
N THR A 247 9.40 1.90 -15.52
CA THR A 247 8.64 2.91 -16.27
C THR A 247 7.66 2.20 -17.18
N VAL A 248 6.38 2.52 -17.04
CA VAL A 248 5.30 1.95 -17.85
C VAL A 248 4.49 3.04 -18.54
N LYS A 249 3.83 2.68 -19.64
CA LYS A 249 2.73 3.43 -20.23
C LYS A 249 1.42 2.74 -19.84
N PRO A 250 0.60 3.36 -18.96
CA PRO A 250 -0.61 2.74 -18.46
C PRO A 250 -1.63 2.43 -19.56
N ALA A 251 -2.25 1.25 -19.52
CA ALA A 251 -3.28 0.84 -20.48
C ALA A 251 -4.54 1.71 -20.37
N ASN A 252 -4.92 2.06 -19.15
CA ASN A 252 -6.11 2.86 -18.85
C ASN A 252 -5.72 4.28 -18.42
N GLN A 253 -5.41 5.13 -19.40
CA GLN A 253 -5.08 6.54 -19.15
C GLN A 253 -6.21 7.30 -18.39
N ARG A 254 -7.46 6.82 -18.43
CA ARG A 254 -8.56 7.38 -17.62
C ARG A 254 -8.33 7.33 -16.11
N ALA A 255 -7.63 6.30 -15.61
CA ALA A 255 -7.29 6.20 -14.18
C ALA A 255 -6.05 7.03 -13.81
N ALA A 256 -5.17 7.31 -14.78
CA ALA A 256 -4.00 8.17 -14.59
C ALA A 256 -4.35 9.67 -14.63
N LEU A 257 -5.33 10.05 -15.45
CA LEU A 257 -5.85 11.43 -15.56
C LEU A 257 -6.86 11.79 -14.46
N ALA A 258 -7.36 10.80 -13.72
CA ALA A 258 -8.10 11.04 -12.50
C ALA A 258 -7.10 11.45 -11.41
N ALA A 259 -6.78 12.75 -11.35
CA ALA A 259 -6.11 13.33 -10.20
C ALA A 259 -6.78 12.80 -8.91
N PRO A 260 -6.02 12.44 -7.86
CA PRO A 260 -6.63 12.07 -6.60
C PRO A 260 -7.38 13.31 -6.12
N ARG A 261 -8.70 13.31 -6.28
CA ARG A 261 -9.53 14.28 -5.60
C ARG A 261 -9.30 14.00 -4.12
N ARG A 262 -8.61 14.93 -3.46
CA ARG A 262 -8.48 14.95 -1.99
C ARG A 262 -9.85 14.60 -1.41
N GLY A 263 -9.93 13.45 -0.74
CA GLY A 263 -11.07 13.08 0.09
C GLY A 263 -12.10 12.08 -0.46
N SER A 264 -11.89 11.36 -1.57
CA SER A 264 -12.84 10.31 -1.98
C SER A 264 -12.24 8.90 -1.92
N PHE A 265 -12.17 8.34 -0.71
CA PHE A 265 -12.12 6.89 -0.55
C PHE A 265 -13.52 6.36 -0.90
N SER A 266 -13.69 5.86 -2.12
CA SER A 266 -14.86 5.05 -2.45
C SER A 266 -14.77 3.76 -1.64
N ARG A 267 -15.39 3.80 -0.45
CA ARG A 267 -15.61 2.64 0.41
C ARG A 267 -16.57 1.69 -0.29
N ASN A 268 -16.04 0.81 -1.14
CA ASN A 268 -16.79 -0.34 -1.61
C ASN A 268 -16.63 -1.49 -0.60
N SER A 269 -17.17 -1.30 0.61
CA SER A 269 -17.37 -2.39 1.57
C SER A 269 -18.83 -2.82 1.47
N GLN A 270 -19.08 -3.86 0.67
CA GLN A 270 -20.29 -4.66 0.83
C GLN A 270 -20.19 -5.35 2.19
N ILE A 271 -20.86 -4.79 3.19
CA ILE A 271 -21.13 -5.48 4.45
C ILE A 271 -22.05 -6.65 4.13
N SER A 272 -21.53 -7.85 4.33
CA SER A 272 -22.28 -9.09 4.43
C SER A 272 -23.27 -8.98 5.59
N SER A 273 -24.54 -8.71 5.28
CA SER A 273 -25.65 -8.98 6.18
C SER A 273 -25.94 -10.48 6.13
N GLY A 274 -25.39 -11.22 7.08
CA GLY A 274 -25.52 -12.67 7.09
C GLY A 274 -24.92 -13.31 8.33
N SER A 275 -25.53 -13.09 9.48
CA SER A 275 -25.46 -14.07 10.57
C SER A 275 -26.73 -14.04 11.41
N HIS A 276 -27.48 -15.12 11.23
CA HIS A 276 -28.65 -15.50 11.99
C HIS A 276 -28.32 -15.59 13.47
N GLN A 277 -29.09 -14.88 14.30
CA GLN A 277 -29.12 -15.08 15.74
C GLN A 277 -30.35 -15.93 16.06
N SER A 278 -30.12 -17.20 16.39
CA SER A 278 -31.11 -18.06 17.01
C SER A 278 -31.04 -17.89 18.53
N THR A 279 -32.18 -17.61 19.16
CA THR A 279 -32.62 -18.24 20.42
C THR A 279 -34.03 -17.75 20.76
N GLN A 280 -34.94 -18.70 20.90
CA GLN A 280 -36.33 -18.54 21.29
C GLN A 280 -36.44 -18.08 22.75
N SER A 281 -37.37 -17.16 23.06
CA SER A 281 -38.35 -17.35 24.15
C SER A 281 -39.44 -16.28 24.10
N ALA A 282 -40.64 -16.71 24.52
CA ALA A 282 -41.94 -16.10 24.35
C ALA A 282 -42.18 -14.76 25.07
N ALA A 283 -43.07 -13.93 24.52
CA ALA A 283 -44.32 -13.48 25.16
C ALA A 283 -45.07 -12.44 24.30
N THR A 284 -46.33 -12.75 24.01
CA THR A 284 -47.54 -11.90 23.91
C THR A 284 -47.41 -10.40 23.64
N GLY A 285 -48.12 -9.94 22.60
CA GLY A 285 -48.55 -8.55 22.45
C GLY A 285 -49.09 -8.28 21.05
N SER A 286 -50.41 -8.13 20.96
CA SER A 286 -51.14 -7.60 19.80
C SER A 286 -50.64 -6.21 19.44
N ASP A 287 -50.61 -5.89 18.15
CA ASP A 287 -51.52 -4.87 17.59
C ASP A 287 -51.41 -4.85 16.06
N GLU A 288 -52.59 -4.67 15.49
CA GLU A 288 -52.92 -4.60 14.07
C GLU A 288 -52.44 -3.26 13.51
N ASP A 289 -51.87 -3.26 12.31
CA ASP A 289 -52.07 -2.14 11.38
C ASP A 289 -51.95 -2.69 9.96
N ALA A 290 -53.03 -2.50 9.23
CA ALA A 290 -53.22 -2.84 7.83
C ALA A 290 -52.52 -1.81 6.92
N ASP A 291 -52.12 -2.25 5.74
CA ASP A 291 -52.45 -1.54 4.49
C ASP A 291 -52.16 -2.45 3.29
N GLU A 292 -53.24 -2.98 2.71
CA GLU A 292 -53.30 -3.47 1.33
C GLU A 292 -53.18 -2.28 0.37
N ILE A 293 -52.36 -2.38 -0.69
CA ILE A 293 -52.79 -1.95 -2.04
C ILE A 293 -52.25 -2.92 -3.10
N ALA A 294 -53.23 -3.36 -3.91
CA ALA A 294 -53.29 -4.27 -5.04
C ALA A 294 -52.18 -4.25 -6.11
N ASP A 295 -51.91 -5.47 -6.59
CA ASP A 295 -51.31 -5.84 -7.86
C ASP A 295 -52.30 -5.58 -9.02
N LEU A 296 -51.82 -5.02 -10.14
CA LEU A 296 -52.60 -4.84 -11.37
C LEU A 296 -51.87 -5.47 -12.56
N THR A 297 -52.45 -6.59 -12.98
CA THR A 297 -52.63 -7.03 -14.36
C THR A 297 -51.39 -7.57 -15.08
N GLY A 298 -51.27 -8.90 -15.05
CA GLY A 298 -50.82 -9.65 -16.21
C GLY A 298 -51.80 -9.55 -17.37
N VAL A 299 -51.28 -9.73 -18.59
CA VAL A 299 -52.04 -10.33 -19.68
C VAL A 299 -51.19 -11.47 -20.25
N THR A 300 -51.79 -12.63 -20.09
CA THR A 300 -51.50 -13.96 -20.60
C THR A 300 -51.46 -14.06 -22.13
N LEU A 301 -50.92 -15.20 -22.56
CA LEU A 301 -51.38 -16.12 -23.63
C LEU A 301 -50.22 -16.46 -24.58
N GLN A 302 -49.61 -17.64 -24.42
CA GLN A 302 -50.04 -18.96 -24.97
C GLN A 302 -49.43 -19.16 -26.36
N ASP A 303 -49.04 -20.35 -26.81
CA ASP A 303 -48.77 -21.66 -26.22
C ASP A 303 -48.12 -22.48 -27.35
N ASP A 304 -47.78 -23.72 -27.03
CA ASP A 304 -47.52 -24.85 -27.93
C ASP A 304 -46.08 -24.98 -28.48
N ALA A 305 -45.23 -25.82 -27.87
CA ALA A 305 -45.24 -27.30 -27.87
C ALA A 305 -44.93 -27.85 -29.28
N THR A 306 -43.94 -28.72 -29.51
CA THR A 306 -43.77 -30.07 -28.94
C THR A 306 -42.51 -30.72 -29.54
N THR A 307 -42.05 -31.81 -28.90
CA THR A 307 -41.38 -32.99 -29.51
C THR A 307 -39.90 -32.85 -29.91
N SER A 308 -38.97 -33.80 -29.74
CA SER A 308 -38.74 -35.01 -28.91
C SER A 308 -37.34 -35.54 -29.34
N GLN A 309 -36.84 -36.52 -28.60
CA GLN A 309 -35.90 -37.59 -29.02
C GLN A 309 -34.39 -37.40 -28.75
N HIS A 310 -33.98 -38.10 -27.69
CA HIS A 310 -32.87 -39.06 -27.60
C HIS A 310 -31.93 -39.19 -28.81
N HIS A 311 -30.62 -39.15 -28.56
CA HIS A 311 -29.70 -40.21 -29.01
C HIS A 311 -28.47 -40.31 -28.11
N HIS A 312 -28.19 -41.53 -27.66
CA HIS A 312 -27.00 -41.98 -26.95
C HIS A 312 -26.02 -42.52 -28.01
N TYR A 313 -24.73 -42.15 -27.95
CA TYR A 313 -23.65 -42.88 -28.62
C TYR A 313 -22.37 -42.87 -27.77
N HIS A 314 -21.64 -43.97 -27.86
CA HIS A 314 -20.54 -44.44 -27.00
C HIS A 314 -19.18 -44.33 -27.73
N HIS A 315 -18.08 -44.23 -26.96
CA HIS A 315 -16.66 -44.38 -27.33
C HIS A 315 -16.05 -43.34 -28.30
N HIS A 316 -14.83 -42.81 -28.12
CA HIS A 316 -13.54 -43.52 -27.99
C HIS A 316 -12.41 -42.62 -27.41
N HIS A 317 -11.38 -43.24 -26.83
CA HIS A 317 -10.06 -42.68 -26.46
C HIS A 317 -9.33 -41.93 -27.60
N GLN A 318 -8.68 -40.80 -27.30
CA GLN A 318 -7.35 -40.48 -27.85
C GLN A 318 -6.59 -39.41 -27.05
N ASN A 319 -5.34 -39.74 -26.72
CA ASN A 319 -4.30 -38.85 -26.18
C ASN A 319 -4.11 -37.61 -27.07
N HIS A 320 -4.01 -36.43 -26.46
CA HIS A 320 -3.30 -35.30 -27.06
C HIS A 320 -2.47 -34.55 -26.01
N PHE A 321 -1.16 -34.61 -26.21
CA PHE A 321 -0.17 -33.70 -25.66
C PHE A 321 -0.63 -32.25 -25.88
N ASN A 322 -0.63 -31.43 -24.83
CA ASN A 322 -0.72 -29.99 -25.00
C ASN A 322 0.54 -29.31 -24.45
N HIS A 323 1.07 -28.47 -25.33
CA HIS A 323 2.29 -27.69 -25.20
C HIS A 323 2.24 -26.72 -24.02
N ASP A 324 3.30 -26.76 -23.23
CA ASP A 324 3.65 -25.75 -22.25
C ASP A 324 4.20 -24.53 -23.00
N GLN A 325 3.40 -23.45 -23.09
CA GLN A 325 3.84 -22.17 -23.66
C GLN A 325 4.07 -21.15 -22.55
N GLY A 326 5.34 -20.93 -22.22
CA GLY A 326 5.94 -19.60 -22.08
C GLY A 326 5.46 -18.68 -20.95
N VAL A 327 5.03 -19.19 -19.80
CA VAL A 327 4.73 -18.35 -18.62
C VAL A 327 5.89 -18.44 -17.62
N LEU A 328 6.71 -17.40 -17.52
CA LEU A 328 7.80 -17.33 -16.54
C LEU A 328 7.38 -16.50 -15.31
N HIS A 329 7.68 -17.05 -14.13
CA HIS A 329 7.27 -16.54 -12.82
C HIS A 329 8.30 -15.55 -12.26
N LEU A 330 7.82 -14.38 -11.81
CA LEU A 330 8.60 -13.24 -11.28
C LEU A 330 8.07 -12.72 -9.95
#